data_AF-A0A7S2VGG6-F1
#
_entry.id   AF-A0A7S2VGG6-F1
#
_cell.length_a   1.000
_cell.length_b   1.000
_cell.length_c   1.000
_cell.angle_alpha   90.00
_cell.angle_beta   90.00
_cell.angle_gamma   90.00
#
_symmetry.space_group_name_H-M   'P 1'
#
loop_
_entity.id
_entity.type
_entity.pdbx_description
1 polymer ?
#
loop_
_entity_poly.entity_id
_entity_poly.type
_entity_poly.pdbx_seq_one_letter_code
_entity_poly.pdbx_strand_id
1 'polypeptide(L)'
;VLLVPRPHGGRLPQLLDQWGLIRRGVFVNIDFVVQAGGAEDIPPPVSLAVAGGDVQERSHRKSLKTRRWARLVEYGPTSGPGCSGGCSLFDKSAHKTHCGRVFQSCLDNAYFVEALNAITLRPKLARRLFHGWSIDFSVYAVRLFKNATWTCVEVDDWVPVRDAMEDTDVDHPFCCYSEHFPGVLWPSLVEKAYAKACTIRDHGVGADAASTGGWEAVGGGGRVDEALVDLTGGVASSFSTRDVSPDRLFVYLHELQRDCLFVCRVHIERCIRNGVTLNPQAHYAVNRAAHHEGQCFVQMFCAHPSGVNSGGLDGLPIPEALLAGYPEVLADGFFWLSIYDFHHYFDTIFECRLVNSPDV
;
A
#
# COMPACT_ATOMS: atom_id res chain seq x y z
N VAL A 1 -9.27 -19.73 8.29
CA VAL A 1 -10.58 -20.04 7.63
C VAL A 1 -11.11 -18.86 6.82
N LEU A 2 -11.24 -19.00 5.48
CA LEU A 2 -12.01 -18.06 4.64
C LEU A 2 -13.50 -18.13 5.03
N LEU A 3 -14.07 -17.04 5.55
CA LEU A 3 -15.50 -16.96 5.90
C LEU A 3 -16.32 -16.67 4.63
N VAL A 4 -16.43 -17.64 3.74
CA VAL A 4 -17.29 -17.53 2.56
C VAL A 4 -18.70 -18.02 2.92
N PRO A 5 -19.77 -17.24 2.71
CA PRO A 5 -21.13 -17.78 2.71
C PRO A 5 -21.20 -18.93 1.70
N ARG A 6 -21.66 -20.12 2.10
CA ARG A 6 -21.83 -21.24 1.14
C ARG A 6 -22.72 -20.78 -0.01
N PRO A 7 -22.24 -20.70 -1.25
CA PRO A 7 -23.10 -20.31 -2.35
C PRO A 7 -24.08 -21.45 -2.65
N HIS A 8 -25.35 -21.10 -2.85
CA HIS A 8 -26.27 -21.96 -3.58
C HIS A 8 -25.77 -22.04 -5.04
N GLY A 9 -24.89 -23.01 -5.31
CA GLY A 9 -24.32 -23.27 -6.64
C GLY A 9 -22.79 -23.33 -6.62
N GLY A 10 -22.22 -24.47 -7.01
CA GLY A 10 -20.79 -24.82 -6.92
C GLY A 10 -19.80 -24.03 -7.80
N ARG A 11 -19.97 -22.72 -7.96
CA ARG A 11 -19.11 -21.86 -8.81
C ARG A 11 -17.76 -21.50 -8.17
N LEU A 12 -17.68 -21.37 -6.84
CA LEU A 12 -16.43 -20.96 -6.17
C LEU A 12 -15.30 -22.00 -6.28
N PRO A 13 -15.53 -23.31 -6.07
CA PRO A 13 -14.48 -24.31 -6.28
C PRO A 13 -13.93 -24.33 -7.72
N GLN A 14 -14.78 -24.08 -8.71
CA GLN A 14 -14.36 -23.98 -10.12
C GLN A 14 -13.49 -22.75 -10.37
N LEU A 15 -13.83 -21.61 -9.77
CA LEU A 15 -13.05 -20.38 -9.84
C LEU A 15 -11.66 -20.53 -9.21
N LEU A 16 -11.58 -21.18 -8.04
CA LEU A 16 -10.32 -21.45 -7.36
C LEU A 16 -9.44 -22.47 -8.13
N ASP A 17 -10.04 -23.47 -8.80
CA ASP A 17 -9.30 -24.37 -9.72
C ASP A 17 -8.81 -23.63 -10.97
N GLN A 18 -9.60 -22.72 -11.55
CA GLN A 18 -9.18 -21.87 -12.66
C GLN A 18 -7.96 -21.01 -12.31
N TRP A 19 -7.88 -20.53 -11.06
CA TRP A 19 -6.71 -19.82 -10.56
C TRP A 19 -5.55 -20.76 -10.19
N GLY A 20 -5.71 -22.07 -10.31
CA GLY A 20 -4.68 -23.06 -9.98
C GLY A 20 -4.36 -23.16 -8.49
N LEU A 21 -5.24 -22.62 -7.62
CA LEU A 21 -5.04 -22.63 -6.17
C LEU A 21 -5.33 -24.00 -5.55
N ILE A 22 -6.22 -24.81 -6.16
CA ILE A 22 -6.58 -26.14 -5.65
C ILE A 22 -5.47 -27.18 -5.90
N ARG A 23 -4.69 -27.05 -6.98
CA ARG A 23 -3.72 -28.08 -7.41
C ARG A 23 -2.33 -27.96 -6.79
N ARG A 24 -2.00 -26.84 -6.15
CA ARG A 24 -0.64 -26.57 -5.66
C ARG A 24 -0.38 -26.89 -4.20
N GLY A 25 -1.40 -27.26 -3.41
CA GLY A 25 -1.21 -27.57 -1.98
C GLY A 25 -0.66 -26.41 -1.12
N VAL A 26 -0.46 -25.22 -1.71
CA VAL A 26 -0.05 -23.99 -1.02
C VAL A 26 -1.31 -23.28 -0.55
N PHE A 27 -2.06 -23.92 0.34
CA PHE A 27 -3.00 -23.20 1.19
C PHE A 27 -2.21 -22.79 2.42
N VAL A 28 -1.73 -21.55 2.47
CA VAL A 28 -1.27 -21.00 3.75
C VAL A 28 -2.53 -20.57 4.53
N ASN A 29 -3.19 -21.56 5.12
CA ASN A 29 -4.28 -21.32 6.07
C ASN A 29 -3.67 -20.85 7.39
N ILE A 30 -3.18 -19.60 7.42
CA ILE A 30 -2.81 -18.94 8.68
C ILE A 30 -4.13 -18.60 9.37
N ASP A 31 -4.43 -19.32 10.43
CA ASP A 31 -5.81 -19.66 10.68
C ASP A 31 -6.74 -18.53 11.15
N PHE A 32 -6.37 -17.41 11.77
CA PHE A 32 -7.33 -16.49 12.44
C PHE A 32 -8.49 -17.19 13.20
N VAL A 33 -8.22 -18.30 13.87
CA VAL A 33 -9.18 -18.96 14.79
C VAL A 33 -8.40 -19.44 15.99
N VAL A 34 -8.84 -19.11 17.22
CA VAL A 34 -9.03 -20.07 18.32
C VAL A 34 -10.12 -19.59 19.31
N GLN A 35 -11.17 -20.43 19.40
CA GLN A 35 -12.12 -20.81 20.48
C GLN A 35 -12.57 -19.84 21.60
N ALA A 36 -13.91 -19.73 21.73
CA ALA A 36 -14.62 -20.28 22.90
C ALA A 36 -16.07 -20.70 22.54
N GLY A 37 -16.41 -21.94 22.91
CA GLY A 37 -17.72 -22.60 23.05
C GLY A 37 -19.00 -22.02 22.43
N GLY A 38 -19.57 -22.81 21.50
CA GLY A 38 -20.98 -23.21 21.46
C GLY A 38 -22.07 -22.14 21.36
N ALA A 39 -22.60 -21.94 20.15
CA ALA A 39 -24.03 -21.87 19.81
C ALA A 39 -24.16 -21.53 18.31
N GLU A 40 -25.27 -21.93 17.70
CA GLU A 40 -25.62 -21.69 16.30
C GLU A 40 -25.78 -20.19 16.00
N ASP A 41 -24.69 -19.53 15.62
CA ASP A 41 -24.67 -18.26 14.89
C ASP A 41 -23.27 -18.13 14.25
N ILE A 42 -23.19 -17.73 12.98
CA ILE A 42 -21.91 -17.58 12.26
C ILE A 42 -21.11 -16.44 12.92
N PRO A 43 -19.98 -16.70 13.59
CA PRO A 43 -19.26 -15.66 14.33
C PRO A 43 -18.40 -14.80 13.38
N PRO A 44 -18.24 -13.49 13.64
CA PRO A 44 -17.22 -12.66 12.97
C PRO A 44 -15.79 -13.19 13.28
N PRO A 45 -14.78 -12.88 12.43
CA PRO A 45 -13.40 -13.28 12.70
C PRO A 45 -12.92 -12.72 14.05
N VAL A 46 -12.36 -13.58 14.90
CA VAL A 46 -12.11 -13.32 16.32
C VAL A 46 -11.04 -12.24 16.54
N SER A 47 -11.29 -11.40 17.55
CA SER A 47 -10.60 -10.19 18.03
C SER A 47 -9.08 -10.27 18.34
N LEU A 48 -8.36 -11.33 17.96
CA LEU A 48 -6.91 -11.43 18.22
C LEU A 48 -6.03 -10.68 17.20
N ALA A 49 -6.61 -10.09 16.15
CA ALA A 49 -5.85 -9.37 15.11
C ALA A 49 -5.27 -8.01 15.58
N VAL A 50 -5.65 -7.54 16.78
CA VAL A 50 -5.35 -6.20 17.34
C VAL A 50 -5.21 -6.27 18.88
N ALA A 51 -4.71 -7.38 19.45
CA ALA A 51 -4.60 -7.49 20.90
C ALA A 51 -3.30 -8.15 21.42
N GLY A 52 -2.32 -7.32 21.78
CA GLY A 52 -1.70 -7.35 23.11
C GLY A 52 -0.17 -7.38 23.17
N GLY A 53 0.43 -6.35 23.79
CA GLY A 53 1.82 -6.38 24.25
C GLY A 53 2.20 -5.15 25.07
N ASP A 54 2.67 -5.38 26.30
CA ASP A 54 2.96 -4.41 27.35
C ASP A 54 4.00 -3.33 26.98
N VAL A 55 3.62 -2.05 27.14
CA VAL A 55 4.55 -0.96 27.47
C VAL A 55 4.07 -0.29 28.75
N GLN A 56 5.01 -0.16 29.66
CA GLN A 56 4.85 0.13 31.07
C GLN A 56 4.52 1.61 31.30
N GLU A 57 3.27 2.04 31.08
CA GLU A 57 2.77 3.33 31.57
C GLU A 57 1.37 3.17 32.20
N ARG A 58 1.35 3.21 33.53
CA ARG A 58 0.12 3.19 34.34
C ARG A 58 -0.55 4.56 34.30
N SER A 59 -1.56 4.74 33.46
CA SER A 59 -2.83 5.40 33.83
C SER A 59 -3.86 5.25 32.71
N HIS A 60 -5.09 4.87 33.05
CA HIS A 60 -6.26 4.69 32.18
C HIS A 60 -6.29 3.42 31.31
N ARG A 61 -6.45 2.28 31.98
CA ARG A 61 -6.96 1.02 31.40
C ARG A 61 -8.44 1.21 31.01
N LYS A 62 -8.72 1.83 29.85
CA LYS A 62 -10.03 1.72 29.20
C LYS A 62 -10.13 0.31 28.61
N SER A 63 -11.15 -0.42 29.03
CA SER A 63 -11.56 -1.72 28.48
C SER A 63 -11.45 -1.75 26.96
N LEU A 64 -10.71 -2.75 26.43
CA LEU A 64 -10.57 -3.03 25.00
C LEU A 64 -11.96 -3.38 24.43
N LYS A 65 -12.67 -2.39 23.90
CA LYS A 65 -13.87 -2.64 23.08
C LYS A 65 -13.42 -3.47 21.88
N THR A 66 -14.06 -4.62 21.67
CA THR A 66 -14.01 -5.36 20.41
C THR A 66 -14.27 -4.39 19.26
N ARG A 67 -13.26 -4.10 18.44
CA ARG A 67 -13.42 -3.22 17.28
C ARG A 67 -14.47 -3.82 16.34
N ARG A 68 -15.38 -2.97 15.85
CA ARG A 68 -16.36 -3.38 14.83
C ARG A 68 -15.59 -3.81 13.58
N TRP A 69 -16.03 -4.87 12.93
CA TRP A 69 -15.55 -5.26 11.59
C TRP A 69 -16.62 -4.87 10.57
N ALA A 70 -16.20 -4.46 9.38
CA ALA A 70 -17.08 -4.18 8.24
C ALA A 70 -16.43 -4.70 6.96
N ARG A 71 -17.24 -5.00 5.95
CA ARG A 71 -16.68 -5.31 4.62
C ARG A 71 -16.28 -4.03 3.92
N LEU A 72 -15.18 -4.04 3.19
CA LEU A 72 -14.76 -2.91 2.37
C LEU A 72 -15.86 -2.46 1.38
N VAL A 73 -16.64 -3.42 0.84
CA VAL A 73 -17.76 -3.12 -0.06
C VAL A 73 -18.96 -2.43 0.63
N GLU A 74 -19.09 -2.54 1.95
CA GLU A 74 -20.18 -1.90 2.72
C GLU A 74 -19.96 -0.39 2.90
N TYR A 75 -18.72 0.09 2.72
CA TYR A 75 -18.43 1.53 2.69
C TYR A 75 -18.90 2.18 1.38
N GLY A 76 -19.07 1.39 0.32
CA GLY A 76 -19.52 1.87 -0.99
C GLY A 76 -20.98 2.33 -1.00
N PRO A 77 -21.39 3.17 -1.96
CA PRO A 77 -22.78 3.60 -2.08
C PRO A 77 -23.71 2.38 -2.21
N THR A 78 -24.67 2.29 -1.29
CA THR A 78 -25.59 1.16 -1.11
C THR A 78 -26.29 0.79 -2.41
N SER A 79 -25.99 -0.39 -2.93
CA SER A 79 -26.99 -1.26 -3.55
C SER A 79 -26.98 -2.54 -2.71
N GLY A 80 -28.16 -3.13 -2.45
CA GLY A 80 -28.46 -4.00 -1.31
C GLY A 80 -27.56 -5.22 -1.04
N PRO A 81 -27.87 -6.02 0.01
CA PRO A 81 -27.06 -7.18 0.38
C PRO A 81 -26.88 -8.15 -0.79
N GLY A 82 -25.62 -8.38 -1.18
CA GLY A 82 -25.25 -9.21 -2.35
C GLY A 82 -24.93 -8.43 -3.64
N CYS A 83 -25.01 -7.09 -3.63
CA CYS A 83 -24.56 -6.26 -4.73
C CYS A 83 -23.17 -5.69 -4.44
N SER A 84 -22.24 -5.83 -5.37
CA SER A 84 -20.88 -5.24 -5.35
C SER A 84 -20.90 -3.71 -5.54
N GLY A 85 -21.79 -3.02 -4.81
CA GLY A 85 -22.23 -1.64 -5.06
C GLY A 85 -21.10 -0.69 -5.41
N GLY A 86 -21.01 -0.30 -6.68
CA GLY A 86 -20.03 0.66 -7.21
C GLY A 86 -18.54 0.31 -7.07
N CYS A 87 -18.18 -0.66 -6.22
CA CYS A 87 -16.81 -0.96 -5.85
C CYS A 87 -16.07 -1.68 -6.98
N SER A 88 -14.79 -1.39 -7.06
CA SER A 88 -13.88 -1.99 -8.01
C SER A 88 -12.56 -2.30 -7.32
N LEU A 89 -11.86 -3.33 -7.78
CA LEU A 89 -10.54 -3.62 -7.24
C LEU A 89 -9.57 -2.49 -7.62
N PHE A 90 -9.55 -2.17 -8.91
CA PHE A 90 -8.84 -1.04 -9.50
C PHE A 90 -9.83 -0.14 -10.22
N ASP A 91 -9.51 1.14 -10.32
CA ASP A 91 -10.29 2.08 -11.13
C ASP A 91 -10.48 1.53 -12.56
N LYS A 92 -11.73 1.60 -13.02
CA LYS A 92 -12.16 1.11 -14.33
C LYS A 92 -11.73 2.03 -15.48
N SER A 93 -11.26 3.25 -15.20
CA SER A 93 -10.75 4.13 -16.25
C SER A 93 -9.51 3.51 -16.91
N ALA A 94 -9.65 3.09 -18.17
CA ALA A 94 -8.61 2.36 -18.91
C ALA A 94 -7.32 3.18 -19.17
N HIS A 95 -7.36 4.51 -18.97
CA HIS A 95 -6.30 5.44 -19.37
C HIS A 95 -5.52 6.08 -18.23
N LYS A 96 -5.72 5.64 -16.98
CA LYS A 96 -4.95 6.20 -15.87
C LYS A 96 -3.49 5.75 -15.93
N THR A 97 -2.57 6.72 -15.87
CA THR A 97 -1.13 6.47 -15.82
C THR A 97 -0.65 6.00 -14.45
N HIS A 98 -1.50 6.10 -13.42
CA HIS A 98 -1.23 5.68 -12.04
C HIS A 98 -2.50 5.11 -11.36
N CYS A 99 -2.35 4.43 -10.23
CA CYS A 99 -3.46 3.84 -9.45
C CYS A 99 -4.01 4.75 -8.33
N GLY A 100 -3.73 6.05 -8.42
CA GLY A 100 -4.04 7.04 -7.39
C GLY A 100 -3.10 6.99 -6.17
N ARG A 101 -3.30 7.93 -5.24
CA ARG A 101 -2.63 8.00 -3.94
C ARG A 101 -3.16 6.91 -3.00
N VAL A 102 -2.27 6.39 -2.17
CA VAL A 102 -2.62 5.52 -1.03
C VAL A 102 -2.35 6.28 0.25
N PHE A 103 -3.36 6.33 1.12
CA PHE A 103 -3.29 7.01 2.40
C PHE A 103 -3.12 6.00 3.53
N GLN A 104 -2.20 6.32 4.44
CA GLN A 104 -2.05 5.62 5.71
C GLN A 104 -3.26 5.93 6.61
N SER A 105 -3.71 4.93 7.37
CA SER A 105 -4.78 5.07 8.36
C SER A 105 -4.16 5.09 9.77
N CYS A 106 -4.73 4.37 10.74
CA CYS A 106 -4.25 4.37 12.13
C CYS A 106 -3.01 3.52 12.40
N LEU A 107 -2.59 2.68 11.47
CA LEU A 107 -1.46 1.78 11.69
C LEU A 107 -0.14 2.51 11.44
N ASP A 108 0.85 2.31 12.32
CA ASP A 108 2.20 2.82 12.11
C ASP A 108 3.00 1.92 11.14
N ASN A 109 2.66 2.01 9.86
CA ASN A 109 3.23 1.22 8.76
C ASN A 109 3.60 2.08 7.54
N ALA A 110 4.01 3.33 7.77
CA ALA A 110 4.35 4.28 6.70
C ALA A 110 5.31 3.71 5.66
N TYR A 111 6.28 2.87 6.08
CA TYR A 111 7.22 2.19 5.18
C TYR A 111 6.52 1.38 4.07
N PHE A 112 5.41 0.74 4.40
CA PHE A 112 4.63 -0.08 3.49
C PHE A 112 3.76 0.80 2.57
N VAL A 113 3.17 1.86 3.12
CA VAL A 113 2.37 2.82 2.35
C VAL A 113 3.24 3.63 1.37
N GLU A 114 4.46 3.99 1.76
CA GLU A 114 5.49 4.57 0.87
C GLU A 114 5.77 3.63 -0.32
N ALA A 115 5.96 2.34 -0.06
CA ALA A 115 6.17 1.34 -1.11
C ALA A 115 4.93 1.19 -2.02
N LEU A 116 3.72 1.13 -1.46
CA LEU A 116 2.48 1.09 -2.24
C LEU A 116 2.31 2.33 -3.14
N ASN A 117 2.69 3.51 -2.66
CA ASN A 117 2.67 4.73 -3.47
C ASN A 117 3.67 4.70 -4.64
N ALA A 118 4.81 4.00 -4.53
CA ALA A 118 5.65 3.74 -5.70
C ALA A 118 5.02 2.72 -6.66
N ILE A 119 4.33 1.70 -6.14
CA ILE A 119 3.62 0.71 -6.96
C ILE A 119 2.49 1.36 -7.76
N THR A 120 1.82 2.40 -7.23
CA THR A 120 0.72 3.07 -7.94
C THR A 120 1.17 3.70 -9.26
N LEU A 121 2.45 4.08 -9.36
CA LEU A 121 3.07 4.64 -10.56
C LEU A 121 3.28 3.60 -11.66
N ARG A 122 3.05 2.31 -11.37
CA ARG A 122 3.12 1.21 -12.34
C ARG A 122 1.81 0.41 -12.30
N PRO A 123 0.73 0.87 -12.98
CA PRO A 123 -0.57 0.22 -12.91
C PRO A 123 -0.61 -1.26 -13.31
N LYS A 124 0.30 -1.70 -14.20
CA LYS A 124 0.44 -3.12 -14.53
C LYS A 124 1.05 -3.91 -13.38
N LEU A 125 2.09 -3.38 -12.73
CA LEU A 125 2.69 -3.97 -11.53
C LEU A 125 1.68 -4.06 -10.39
N ALA A 126 0.92 -3.00 -10.12
CA ALA A 126 -0.15 -3.00 -9.13
C ALA A 126 -1.19 -4.10 -9.39
N ARG A 127 -1.62 -4.27 -10.65
CA ARG A 127 -2.55 -5.36 -11.03
C ARG A 127 -1.95 -6.75 -10.86
N ARG A 128 -0.64 -6.92 -11.10
CA ARG A 128 0.07 -8.21 -10.94
C ARG A 128 0.18 -8.67 -9.49
N LEU A 129 -0.02 -7.77 -8.52
CA LEU A 129 -0.19 -8.16 -7.11
C LEU A 129 -1.41 -9.05 -6.90
N PHE A 130 -2.37 -9.09 -7.83
CA PHE A 130 -3.53 -9.96 -7.72
C PHE A 130 -3.42 -11.12 -8.71
N HIS A 131 -3.39 -12.34 -8.18
CA HIS A 131 -3.44 -13.56 -8.98
C HIS A 131 -4.84 -13.83 -9.53
N GLY A 132 -5.85 -13.51 -8.74
CA GLY A 132 -7.26 -13.68 -9.07
C GLY A 132 -8.14 -13.08 -7.98
N TRP A 133 -9.34 -12.63 -8.33
CA TRP A 133 -10.29 -12.10 -7.36
C TRP A 133 -11.74 -12.24 -7.84
N SER A 134 -12.66 -12.23 -6.90
CA SER A 134 -14.09 -12.07 -7.12
C SER A 134 -14.66 -11.16 -6.02
N ILE A 135 -15.17 -10.01 -6.44
CA ILE A 135 -15.81 -9.05 -5.52
C ILE A 135 -17.12 -9.64 -5.00
N ASP A 136 -17.90 -10.30 -5.86
CA ASP A 136 -19.19 -10.91 -5.49
C ASP A 136 -19.06 -11.98 -4.40
N PHE A 137 -17.96 -12.75 -4.43
CA PHE A 137 -17.66 -13.75 -3.41
C PHE A 137 -16.81 -13.20 -2.25
N SER A 138 -16.38 -11.94 -2.31
CA SER A 138 -15.42 -11.34 -1.37
C SER A 138 -14.17 -12.21 -1.19
N VAL A 139 -13.57 -12.69 -2.29
CA VAL A 139 -12.34 -13.51 -2.26
C VAL A 139 -11.28 -12.90 -3.17
N TYR A 140 -10.10 -12.65 -2.63
CA TYR A 140 -8.98 -12.02 -3.32
C TYR A 140 -7.71 -12.82 -3.05
N ALA A 141 -6.98 -13.20 -4.10
CA ALA A 141 -5.70 -13.87 -4.01
C ALA A 141 -4.58 -12.89 -4.35
N VAL A 142 -3.84 -12.43 -3.33
CA VAL A 142 -2.74 -11.47 -3.47
C VAL A 142 -1.41 -12.21 -3.54
N ARG A 143 -0.53 -11.81 -4.45
CA ARG A 143 0.81 -12.36 -4.65
C ARG A 143 1.82 -11.47 -3.94
N LEU A 144 2.61 -12.07 -3.06
CA LEU A 144 3.70 -11.43 -2.33
C LEU A 144 4.98 -12.24 -2.51
N PHE A 145 6.12 -11.58 -2.59
CA PHE A 145 7.43 -12.21 -2.68
C PHE A 145 8.08 -12.28 -1.30
N LYS A 146 7.64 -13.23 -0.48
CA LYS A 146 8.19 -13.42 0.88
C LYS A 146 9.22 -14.54 0.87
N ASN A 147 10.33 -14.35 1.60
CA ASN A 147 11.38 -15.37 1.76
C ASN A 147 11.88 -15.94 0.41
N ALA A 148 12.17 -15.05 -0.53
CA ALA A 148 12.64 -15.37 -1.88
C ALA A 148 11.67 -16.22 -2.74
N THR A 149 10.39 -16.33 -2.34
CA THR A 149 9.39 -17.14 -3.05
C THR A 149 8.09 -16.37 -3.25
N TRP A 150 7.54 -16.44 -4.47
CA TRP A 150 6.20 -15.93 -4.74
C TRP A 150 5.15 -16.79 -4.04
N THR A 151 4.44 -16.19 -3.10
CA THR A 151 3.36 -16.81 -2.32
C THR A 151 2.03 -16.13 -2.63
N CYS A 152 0.98 -16.91 -2.87
CA CYS A 152 -0.38 -16.41 -2.95
C CYS A 152 -1.01 -16.44 -1.57
N VAL A 153 -1.60 -15.33 -1.16
CA VAL A 153 -2.29 -15.14 0.12
C VAL A 153 -3.75 -14.82 -0.18
N GLU A 154 -4.66 -15.73 0.17
CA GLU A 154 -6.09 -15.44 0.04
C GLU A 154 -6.61 -14.62 1.22
N VAL A 155 -7.39 -13.59 0.91
CA VAL A 155 -8.06 -12.72 1.88
C VAL A 155 -9.50 -12.46 1.46
N ASP A 156 -10.37 -12.26 2.45
CA ASP A 156 -11.69 -11.64 2.24
C ASP A 156 -11.62 -10.11 2.41
N ASP A 157 -12.73 -9.42 2.23
CA ASP A 157 -12.83 -7.96 2.33
C ASP A 157 -13.23 -7.43 3.73
N TRP A 158 -13.28 -8.28 4.76
CA TRP A 158 -13.54 -7.81 6.13
C TRP A 158 -12.33 -7.07 6.70
N VAL A 159 -12.54 -5.87 7.20
CA VAL A 159 -11.49 -5.08 7.85
C VAL A 159 -11.98 -4.51 9.19
N PRO A 160 -11.10 -4.32 10.18
CA PRO A 160 -11.46 -3.57 11.37
C PRO A 160 -11.84 -2.15 10.98
N VAL A 161 -12.92 -1.65 11.58
CA VAL A 161 -13.39 -0.27 11.42
C VAL A 161 -12.53 0.62 12.32
N ARG A 162 -12.09 1.75 11.77
CA ARG A 162 -11.55 2.86 12.54
C ARG A 162 -12.72 3.62 13.15
N ASP A 163 -12.75 3.75 14.48
CA ASP A 163 -13.71 4.61 15.16
C ASP A 163 -13.62 6.03 14.55
N ALA A 164 -14.76 6.65 14.24
CA ALA A 164 -14.82 8.00 13.72
C ALA A 164 -14.01 8.95 14.63
N MET A 165 -13.10 9.72 14.02
CA MET A 165 -12.51 10.87 14.70
C MET A 165 -13.54 11.99 14.73
N GLU A 166 -13.50 12.81 15.79
CA GLU A 166 -14.46 13.91 16.03
C GLU A 166 -14.63 14.86 14.83
N ASP A 167 -13.65 14.91 13.90
CA ASP A 167 -13.62 15.79 12.73
C ASP A 167 -14.05 15.12 11.40
N THR A 168 -14.30 13.81 11.36
CA THR A 168 -14.73 13.10 10.14
C THR A 168 -15.94 12.22 10.43
N ASP A 169 -17.13 12.66 10.01
CA ASP A 169 -18.42 11.96 10.17
C ASP A 169 -18.54 10.64 9.36
N VAL A 170 -17.43 10.10 8.88
CA VAL A 170 -17.36 8.92 8.01
C VAL A 170 -16.40 7.89 8.61
N ASP A 171 -16.91 6.67 8.81
CA ASP A 171 -16.08 5.53 9.19
C ASP A 171 -15.04 5.26 8.09
N HIS A 172 -13.81 4.98 8.49
CA HIS A 172 -12.75 4.54 7.57
C HIS A 172 -12.27 3.13 7.94
N PRO A 173 -11.65 2.39 7.00
CA PRO A 173 -11.00 1.15 7.33
C PRO A 173 -9.76 1.43 8.20
N PHE A 174 -9.42 0.49 9.09
CA PHE A 174 -8.23 0.58 9.93
C PHE A 174 -6.92 0.48 9.13
N CYS A 175 -6.97 -0.17 7.97
CA CYS A 175 -5.86 -0.33 7.03
C CYS A 175 -5.68 0.87 6.09
N CYS A 176 -4.58 0.93 5.34
CA CYS A 176 -4.41 1.92 4.28
C CYS A 176 -5.56 1.84 3.25
N TYR A 177 -5.84 2.95 2.57
CA TYR A 177 -6.92 3.05 1.59
C TYR A 177 -6.54 3.91 0.39
N SER A 178 -7.25 3.71 -0.72
CA SER A 178 -7.09 4.51 -1.94
C SER A 178 -7.68 5.90 -1.76
N GLU A 179 -7.15 6.92 -2.45
CA GLU A 179 -7.83 8.21 -2.53
C GLU A 179 -9.23 8.14 -3.19
N HIS A 180 -9.49 7.08 -3.95
CA HIS A 180 -10.79 6.80 -4.56
C HIS A 180 -11.63 5.84 -3.70
N PHE A 181 -11.24 5.57 -2.45
CA PHE A 181 -12.04 4.81 -1.51
C PHE A 181 -13.37 5.55 -1.24
N PRO A 182 -14.52 4.85 -1.18
CA PRO A 182 -14.71 3.39 -1.18
C PRO A 182 -14.81 2.73 -2.57
N GLY A 183 -14.70 3.47 -3.67
CA GLY A 183 -14.83 2.92 -5.03
C GLY A 183 -13.67 2.03 -5.48
N VAL A 184 -12.48 2.16 -4.88
CA VAL A 184 -11.26 1.40 -5.22
C VAL A 184 -10.68 0.73 -3.98
N LEU A 185 -10.52 -0.60 -4.03
CA LEU A 185 -10.27 -1.43 -2.84
C LEU A 185 -8.86 -2.02 -2.74
N TRP A 186 -8.07 -2.01 -3.81
CA TRP A 186 -6.83 -2.81 -3.87
C TRP A 186 -5.81 -2.52 -2.75
N PRO A 187 -5.54 -1.28 -2.28
CA PRO A 187 -4.47 -1.05 -1.30
C PRO A 187 -4.78 -1.74 0.03
N SER A 188 -6.04 -1.61 0.49
CA SER A 188 -6.54 -2.21 1.73
C SER A 188 -6.43 -3.74 1.72
N LEU A 189 -6.72 -4.37 0.57
CA LEU A 189 -6.61 -5.81 0.40
C LEU A 189 -5.16 -6.29 0.36
N VAL A 190 -4.26 -5.53 -0.27
CA VAL A 190 -2.84 -5.82 -0.29
C VAL A 190 -2.23 -5.71 1.11
N GLU A 191 -2.56 -4.66 1.87
CA GLU A 191 -2.11 -4.52 3.26
C GLU A 191 -2.61 -5.67 4.14
N LYS A 192 -3.88 -6.05 4.00
CA LYS A 192 -4.44 -7.21 4.73
C LYS A 192 -3.69 -8.50 4.40
N ALA A 193 -3.41 -8.76 3.12
CA ALA A 193 -2.65 -9.93 2.71
C ALA A 193 -1.22 -9.89 3.25
N TYR A 194 -0.60 -8.71 3.27
CA TYR A 194 0.74 -8.52 3.81
C TYR A 194 0.78 -8.76 5.33
N ALA A 195 -0.16 -8.19 6.08
CA ALA A 195 -0.36 -8.43 7.52
C ALA A 195 -0.57 -9.92 7.83
N LYS A 196 -1.38 -10.61 7.01
CA LYS A 196 -1.58 -12.06 7.12
C LYS A 196 -0.27 -12.82 6.87
N ALA A 197 0.48 -12.49 5.84
CA ALA A 197 1.74 -13.15 5.50
C ALA A 197 2.85 -12.94 6.55
N CYS A 198 2.85 -11.79 7.22
CA CYS A 198 3.81 -11.46 8.28
C CYS A 198 3.44 -12.04 9.65
N THR A 199 2.29 -12.68 9.79
CA THR A 199 1.86 -13.28 11.07
C THR A 199 2.79 -14.44 11.44
N ILE A 200 3.42 -14.33 12.62
CA ILE A 200 4.27 -15.37 13.20
C ILE A 200 3.47 -16.06 14.30
N ARG A 201 3.31 -17.38 14.19
CA ARG A 201 2.73 -18.21 15.25
C ARG A 201 3.82 -19.10 15.80
N ASP A 202 4.13 -18.95 17.09
CA ASP A 202 4.96 -19.94 17.75
C ASP A 202 4.11 -21.21 18.02
N HIS A 203 4.68 -22.36 17.70
CA HIS A 203 4.10 -23.67 17.96
C HIS A 203 4.98 -24.48 18.94
N GLY A 204 5.97 -23.84 19.59
CA GLY A 204 6.97 -24.45 20.46
C GLY A 204 6.76 -24.25 21.96
N VAL A 205 7.41 -25.13 22.73
CA VAL A 205 7.46 -25.12 24.20
C VAL A 205 8.54 -24.15 24.66
N GLY A 206 8.18 -22.88 24.82
CA GLY A 206 9.09 -21.83 25.31
C GLY A 206 8.49 -20.45 25.04
N ALA A 207 7.61 -19.99 25.93
CA ALA A 207 6.73 -18.83 25.76
C ALA A 207 7.44 -17.46 25.86
N ASP A 208 8.59 -17.30 25.22
CA ASP A 208 9.44 -16.11 25.36
C ASP A 208 9.60 -15.32 24.05
N ALA A 209 9.08 -15.82 22.92
CA ALA A 209 8.93 -15.06 21.68
C ALA A 209 7.47 -14.64 21.50
N ALA A 210 7.19 -13.34 21.56
CA ALA A 210 5.85 -12.79 21.40
C ALA A 210 5.26 -13.20 20.04
N SER A 211 4.21 -14.02 20.04
CA SER A 211 3.44 -14.32 18.84
C SER A 211 2.81 -13.02 18.33
N THR A 212 3.23 -12.55 17.15
CA THR A 212 2.68 -11.35 16.51
C THR A 212 1.81 -11.76 15.33
N GLY A 213 0.61 -11.19 15.23
CA GLY A 213 -0.35 -11.58 14.20
C GLY A 213 -1.22 -10.45 13.69
N GLY A 214 -1.70 -10.61 12.47
CA GLY A 214 -2.52 -9.61 11.80
C GLY A 214 -1.79 -8.29 11.62
N TRP A 215 -2.52 -7.18 11.79
CA TRP A 215 -1.99 -5.84 11.53
C TRP A 215 -0.91 -5.42 12.53
N GLU A 216 -0.86 -6.04 13.72
CA GLU A 216 0.23 -5.79 14.68
C GLU A 216 1.59 -6.25 14.14
N ALA A 217 1.62 -7.30 13.32
CA ALA A 217 2.86 -7.82 12.74
C ALA A 217 3.49 -6.87 11.69
N VAL A 218 2.73 -5.88 11.22
CA VAL A 218 3.18 -4.90 10.22
C VAL A 218 3.17 -3.46 10.75
N GLY A 219 2.75 -3.26 12.01
CA GLY A 219 2.81 -1.99 12.71
C GLY A 219 4.09 -1.82 13.54
N GLY A 220 4.37 -0.57 13.94
CA GLY A 220 5.56 -0.24 14.76
C GLY A 220 6.83 0.00 13.93
N GLY A 221 6.67 0.28 12.63
CA GLY A 221 7.77 0.56 11.72
C GLY A 221 8.19 -0.65 10.86
N GLY A 222 9.15 -0.40 9.98
CA GLY A 222 9.63 -1.36 9.00
C GLY A 222 10.49 -0.68 7.94
N ARG A 223 10.91 -1.45 6.95
CA ARG A 223 11.85 -1.02 5.91
C ARG A 223 11.18 -0.90 4.55
N VAL A 224 11.30 0.27 3.93
CA VAL A 224 10.70 0.56 2.61
C VAL A 224 11.27 -0.37 1.55
N ASP A 225 12.58 -0.60 1.58
CA ASP A 225 13.30 -1.49 0.68
C ASP A 225 12.83 -2.94 0.81
N GLU A 226 12.59 -3.43 2.02
CA GLU A 226 12.00 -4.77 2.24
C GLU A 226 10.57 -4.86 1.71
N ALA A 227 9.74 -3.85 1.97
CA ALA A 227 8.38 -3.80 1.43
C ALA A 227 8.37 -3.74 -0.11
N LEU A 228 9.29 -3.00 -0.73
CA LEU A 228 9.44 -2.97 -2.19
C LEU A 228 9.83 -4.36 -2.74
N VAL A 229 10.76 -5.07 -2.09
CA VAL A 229 11.10 -6.45 -2.48
C VAL A 229 9.89 -7.37 -2.35
N ASP A 230 9.17 -7.30 -1.22
CA ASP A 230 8.02 -8.16 -0.96
C ASP A 230 6.86 -7.92 -1.94
N LEU A 231 6.69 -6.69 -2.42
CA LEU A 231 5.66 -6.33 -3.39
C LEU A 231 6.06 -6.65 -4.84
N THR A 232 7.36 -6.69 -5.16
CA THR A 232 7.81 -6.75 -6.56
C THR A 232 8.64 -7.96 -6.93
N GLY A 233 9.23 -8.64 -5.96
CA GLY A 233 10.30 -9.62 -6.16
C GLY A 233 11.58 -9.04 -6.77
N GLY A 234 11.74 -7.72 -6.74
CA GLY A 234 12.91 -7.00 -7.23
C GLY A 234 14.09 -7.04 -6.26
N VAL A 235 15.12 -6.26 -6.59
CA VAL A 235 16.29 -6.04 -5.73
C VAL A 235 16.25 -4.60 -5.25
N ALA A 236 16.16 -4.40 -3.94
CA ALA A 236 16.08 -3.08 -3.35
C ALA A 236 17.36 -2.68 -2.60
N SER A 237 17.59 -1.38 -2.58
CA SER A 237 18.69 -0.72 -1.88
C SER A 237 18.28 0.72 -1.54
N SER A 238 19.09 1.40 -0.76
CA SER A 238 18.95 2.83 -0.53
C SER A 238 20.30 3.54 -0.56
N PHE A 239 20.28 4.80 -0.94
CA PHE A 239 21.47 5.66 -0.98
C PHE A 239 21.07 7.13 -0.74
N SER A 240 22.05 7.96 -0.35
CA SER A 240 21.82 9.40 -0.25
C SER A 240 22.00 10.05 -1.61
N THR A 241 21.13 10.99 -1.97
CA THR A 241 21.29 11.85 -3.15
C THR A 241 22.64 12.55 -3.15
N ARG A 242 23.20 12.85 -1.97
CA ARG A 242 24.48 13.53 -1.79
C ARG A 242 25.69 12.68 -2.18
N ASP A 243 25.54 11.36 -2.26
CA ASP A 243 26.60 10.44 -2.67
C ASP A 243 26.87 10.51 -4.19
N VAL A 244 25.98 11.15 -4.95
CA VAL A 244 26.01 11.24 -6.41
C VAL A 244 25.82 12.70 -6.84
N SER A 245 26.49 13.15 -7.91
CA SER A 245 26.23 14.49 -8.46
C SER A 245 24.84 14.56 -9.10
N PRO A 246 24.18 15.74 -9.13
CA PRO A 246 22.86 15.89 -9.76
C PRO A 246 22.80 15.30 -11.17
N ASP A 247 23.79 15.59 -12.02
CA ASP A 247 23.78 15.12 -13.42
C ASP A 247 23.87 13.58 -13.52
N ARG A 248 24.69 12.96 -12.67
CA ARG A 248 24.79 11.48 -12.62
C ARG A 248 23.54 10.86 -12.05
N LEU A 249 22.94 11.49 -11.04
CA LEU A 249 21.67 11.05 -10.47
C LEU A 249 20.55 11.13 -11.51
N PHE A 250 20.51 12.20 -12.31
CA PHE A 250 19.55 12.30 -13.40
C PHE A 250 19.73 11.18 -14.43
N VAL A 251 20.95 10.93 -14.91
CA VAL A 251 21.22 9.83 -15.85
C VAL A 251 20.74 8.51 -15.25
N TYR A 252 21.02 8.27 -13.97
CA TYR A 252 20.58 7.07 -13.27
C TYR A 252 19.05 6.92 -13.24
N LEU A 253 18.33 7.96 -12.82
CA LEU A 253 16.87 7.97 -12.79
C LEU A 253 16.28 7.83 -14.21
N HIS A 254 16.85 8.53 -15.19
CA HIS A 254 16.38 8.53 -16.58
C HIS A 254 16.55 7.18 -17.26
N GLU A 255 17.69 6.52 -17.09
CA GLU A 255 17.94 5.22 -17.73
C GLU A 255 17.15 4.09 -17.06
N LEU A 256 16.95 4.16 -15.73
CA LEU A 256 16.32 3.08 -14.98
C LEU A 256 14.82 3.30 -14.70
N GLN A 257 14.22 4.43 -15.06
CA GLN A 257 12.81 4.72 -14.75
C GLN A 257 11.81 3.65 -15.24
N ARG A 258 12.12 2.87 -16.27
CA ARG A 258 11.23 1.77 -16.72
C ARG A 258 11.33 0.54 -15.81
N ASP A 259 12.52 0.27 -15.30
CA ASP A 259 12.88 -0.99 -14.67
C ASP A 259 13.11 -0.83 -13.16
N CYS A 260 12.91 0.36 -12.63
CA CYS A 260 13.16 0.68 -11.23
C CYS A 260 12.06 1.55 -10.66
N LEU A 261 11.69 1.25 -9.42
CA LEU A 261 10.87 2.12 -8.57
C LEU A 261 11.79 2.98 -7.71
N PHE A 262 11.37 4.22 -7.44
CA PHE A 262 12.14 5.17 -6.65
C PHE A 262 11.24 5.86 -5.63
N VAL A 263 11.39 5.51 -4.36
CA VAL A 263 10.78 6.21 -3.22
C VAL A 263 11.82 7.21 -2.69
N CYS A 264 11.37 8.41 -2.33
CA CYS A 264 12.26 9.50 -1.92
C CYS A 264 11.81 10.09 -0.57
N ARG A 265 12.78 10.51 0.25
CA ARG A 265 12.54 11.26 1.48
C ARG A 265 13.21 12.62 1.45
N VAL A 266 12.55 13.58 2.08
CA VAL A 266 12.95 14.99 2.09
C VAL A 266 14.14 15.23 3.01
N HIS A 267 14.99 16.19 2.65
CA HIS A 267 16.06 16.67 3.52
C HIS A 267 15.52 17.77 4.44
N ILE A 268 14.94 17.38 5.57
CA ILE A 268 14.21 18.27 6.49
C ILE A 268 14.99 19.56 6.84
N GLU A 269 16.25 19.43 7.29
CA GLU A 269 17.05 20.59 7.71
C GLU A 269 17.26 21.61 6.60
N ARG A 270 17.37 21.15 5.35
CA ARG A 270 17.64 21.98 4.20
C ARG A 270 16.36 22.62 3.68
N CYS A 271 15.23 21.92 3.74
CA CYS A 271 13.92 22.50 3.53
C CYS A 271 13.69 23.67 4.51
N ILE A 272 13.88 23.45 5.81
CA ILE A 272 13.73 24.48 6.85
C ILE A 272 14.66 25.67 6.58
N ARG A 273 15.95 25.43 6.29
CA ARG A 273 16.93 26.49 6.07
C ARG A 273 16.59 27.40 4.89
N ASN A 274 15.96 26.86 3.85
CA ASN A 274 15.62 27.59 2.63
C ASN A 274 14.15 28.04 2.60
N GLY A 275 13.41 27.87 3.69
CA GLY A 275 11.99 28.25 3.76
C GLY A 275 11.06 27.41 2.87
N VAL A 276 11.48 26.20 2.49
CA VAL A 276 10.67 25.25 1.72
C VAL A 276 9.89 24.36 2.68
N THR A 277 8.58 24.32 2.52
CA THR A 277 7.65 23.62 3.44
C THR A 277 7.22 22.26 2.93
N LEU A 278 8.15 21.47 2.39
CA LEU A 278 7.88 20.06 2.06
C LEU A 278 7.49 19.29 3.33
N ASN A 279 6.38 18.56 3.28
CA ASN A 279 5.92 17.80 4.44
C ASN A 279 6.72 16.49 4.59
N PRO A 280 7.52 16.30 5.66
CA PRO A 280 8.27 15.07 5.87
C PRO A 280 7.40 13.84 6.12
N GLN A 281 6.11 14.02 6.43
CA GLN A 281 5.14 12.94 6.61
C GLN A 281 4.43 12.57 5.31
N ALA A 282 4.58 13.35 4.23
CA ALA A 282 4.07 12.97 2.93
C ALA A 282 4.96 11.91 2.27
N HIS A 283 4.37 11.04 1.46
CA HIS A 283 5.10 10.00 0.75
C HIS A 283 5.48 10.52 -0.64
N TYR A 284 6.77 10.51 -0.95
CA TYR A 284 7.28 10.97 -2.24
C TYR A 284 7.89 9.83 -3.05
N ALA A 285 7.65 9.85 -4.36
CA ALA A 285 8.27 8.93 -5.30
C ALA A 285 8.63 9.65 -6.60
N VAL A 286 9.68 9.20 -7.28
CA VAL A 286 10.00 9.69 -8.64
C VAL A 286 9.17 8.89 -9.64
N ASN A 287 8.33 9.58 -10.40
CA ASN A 287 7.56 8.95 -11.47
C ASN A 287 8.42 8.72 -12.72
N ARG A 288 9.17 9.76 -13.11
CA ARG A 288 10.00 9.78 -14.32
C ARG A 288 11.03 10.91 -14.30
N ALA A 289 11.99 10.80 -15.19
CA ALA A 289 12.95 11.85 -15.51
C ALA A 289 12.92 12.15 -17.01
N ALA A 290 12.99 13.42 -17.39
CA ALA A 290 12.87 13.89 -18.76
C ALA A 290 13.84 15.02 -19.07
N HIS A 291 14.36 15.02 -20.30
CA HIS A 291 15.10 16.14 -20.86
C HIS A 291 14.14 17.12 -21.56
N HIS A 292 14.41 18.41 -21.42
CA HIS A 292 13.74 19.45 -22.19
C HIS A 292 14.73 20.58 -22.49
N GLU A 293 14.99 20.87 -23.77
CA GLU A 293 15.89 21.95 -24.21
C GLU A 293 17.28 21.95 -23.52
N GLY A 294 17.85 20.76 -23.28
CA GLY A 294 19.14 20.60 -22.61
C GLY A 294 19.10 20.71 -21.09
N GLN A 295 17.92 20.94 -20.50
CA GLN A 295 17.69 20.90 -19.06
C GLN A 295 17.13 19.55 -18.62
N CYS A 296 17.40 19.20 -17.36
CA CYS A 296 17.08 17.91 -16.77
C CYS A 296 16.01 18.08 -15.69
N PHE A 297 14.85 17.43 -15.88
CA PHE A 297 13.70 17.54 -15.00
C PHE A 297 13.27 16.18 -14.45
N VAL A 298 12.81 16.18 -13.21
CA VAL A 298 12.27 15.01 -12.53
C VAL A 298 10.81 15.28 -12.18
N GLN A 299 9.93 14.36 -12.54
CA GLN A 299 8.53 14.41 -12.13
C GLN A 299 8.36 13.62 -10.85
N MET A 300 7.93 14.33 -9.81
CA MET A 300 7.62 13.77 -8.51
C MET A 300 6.16 13.37 -8.42
N PHE A 301 5.90 12.40 -7.56
CA PHE A 301 4.57 12.05 -7.06
C PHE A 301 4.55 12.27 -5.55
N CYS A 302 3.55 12.99 -5.04
CA CYS A 302 3.32 13.23 -3.62
C CYS A 302 1.96 12.69 -3.20
N ALA A 303 1.98 11.75 -2.26
CA ALA A 303 0.78 11.22 -1.63
C ALA A 303 0.63 11.81 -0.23
N HIS A 304 -0.34 12.72 -0.09
CA HIS A 304 -0.75 13.28 1.20
C HIS A 304 -2.27 13.58 1.18
N PRO A 305 -3.01 13.35 2.28
CA PRO A 305 -4.46 13.56 2.32
C PRO A 305 -4.90 15.00 2.00
N SER A 306 -4.08 16.00 2.33
CA SER A 306 -4.39 17.42 2.08
C SER A 306 -4.01 17.91 0.68
N GLY A 307 -3.73 17.00 -0.27
CA GLY A 307 -3.29 17.35 -1.62
C GLY A 307 -1.77 17.42 -1.79
N VAL A 308 -1.31 18.08 -2.85
CA VAL A 308 0.12 18.14 -3.18
C VAL A 308 0.84 19.03 -2.18
N ASN A 309 1.68 18.42 -1.37
CA ASN A 309 2.55 19.13 -0.44
C ASN A 309 3.94 19.29 -1.08
N SER A 310 4.01 20.11 -2.12
CA SER A 310 5.22 20.44 -2.89
C SER A 310 6.14 21.44 -2.18
N GLY A 311 5.70 22.03 -1.06
CA GLY A 311 6.45 23.07 -0.35
C GLY A 311 6.67 24.35 -1.18
N GLY A 312 5.81 24.60 -2.18
CA GLY A 312 5.94 25.71 -3.13
C GLY A 312 6.90 25.46 -4.30
N LEU A 313 7.52 24.28 -4.37
CA LEU A 313 8.45 23.94 -5.44
C LEU A 313 7.75 23.73 -6.80
N ASP A 314 6.45 23.45 -6.80
CA ASP A 314 5.60 23.41 -7.99
C ASP A 314 5.36 24.79 -8.62
N GLY A 315 5.65 25.88 -7.89
CA GLY A 315 5.63 27.25 -8.40
C GLY A 315 6.92 27.69 -9.10
N LEU A 316 7.96 26.85 -9.12
CA LEU A 316 9.20 27.13 -9.84
C LEU A 316 8.96 27.07 -11.36
N PRO A 317 9.71 27.83 -12.17
CA PRO A 317 9.49 27.89 -13.61
C PRO A 317 9.79 26.53 -14.26
N ILE A 318 8.73 25.88 -14.76
CA ILE A 318 8.80 24.65 -15.57
C ILE A 318 8.31 24.98 -16.99
N PRO A 319 9.00 24.51 -18.05
CA PRO A 319 8.57 24.75 -19.42
C PRO A 319 7.15 24.24 -19.70
N GLU A 320 6.28 25.10 -20.25
CA GLU A 320 4.88 24.74 -20.55
C GLU A 320 4.80 23.56 -21.54
N ALA A 321 5.72 23.51 -22.52
CA ALA A 321 5.81 22.40 -23.46
C ALA A 321 6.17 21.06 -22.78
N LEU A 322 6.93 21.08 -21.67
CA LEU A 322 7.17 19.89 -20.87
C LEU A 322 5.88 19.45 -20.15
N LEU A 323 5.17 20.40 -19.53
CA LEU A 323 3.90 20.12 -18.86
C LEU A 323 2.85 19.55 -19.82
N ALA A 324 2.69 20.15 -21.00
CA ALA A 324 1.75 19.69 -22.03
C ALA A 324 2.12 18.33 -22.65
N GLY A 325 3.40 17.91 -22.54
CA GLY A 325 3.89 16.64 -23.06
C GLY A 325 3.50 15.41 -22.23
N TYR A 326 3.00 15.60 -21.01
CA TYR A 326 2.70 14.52 -20.08
C TYR A 326 1.29 14.64 -19.48
N PRO A 327 0.57 13.51 -19.32
CA PRO A 327 -0.82 13.53 -18.85
C PRO A 327 -0.95 13.74 -17.34
N GLU A 328 0.11 13.51 -16.55
CA GLU A 328 0.06 13.65 -15.09
C GLU A 328 -0.01 15.12 -14.66
N VAL A 329 -0.98 15.42 -13.79
CA VAL A 329 -1.28 16.79 -13.35
C VAL A 329 -1.08 16.99 -11.84
N LEU A 330 -0.96 18.26 -11.44
CA LEU A 330 -0.83 18.66 -10.04
C LEU A 330 -1.99 18.16 -9.17
N ALA A 331 -3.24 18.22 -9.65
CA ALA A 331 -4.39 17.75 -8.86
C ALA A 331 -4.26 16.28 -8.39
N ASP A 332 -3.56 15.46 -9.17
CA ASP A 332 -3.38 14.02 -8.93
C ASP A 332 -2.12 13.70 -8.11
N GLY A 333 -1.37 14.70 -7.64
CA GLY A 333 -0.14 14.47 -6.86
C GLY A 333 1.16 14.76 -7.59
N PHE A 334 1.13 15.18 -8.86
CA PHE A 334 2.33 15.24 -9.69
C PHE A 334 2.85 16.65 -9.89
N PHE A 335 4.15 16.83 -9.72
CA PHE A 335 4.80 18.12 -9.98
C PHE A 335 6.21 17.89 -10.51
N TRP A 336 6.71 18.86 -11.26
CA TRP A 336 8.03 18.80 -11.87
C TRP A 336 9.02 19.65 -11.07
N LEU A 337 10.26 19.21 -11.05
CA LEU A 337 11.40 19.91 -10.45
C LEU A 337 12.59 19.83 -11.39
N SER A 338 13.49 20.81 -11.32
CA SER A 338 14.82 20.60 -11.89
C SER A 338 15.54 19.49 -11.11
N ILE A 339 16.46 18.77 -11.76
CA ILE A 339 17.29 17.80 -11.04
C ILE A 339 18.07 18.44 -9.89
N TYR A 340 18.49 19.70 -10.03
CA TYR A 340 19.23 20.41 -9.00
C TYR A 340 18.36 20.69 -7.77
N ASP A 341 17.10 21.07 -7.95
CA ASP A 341 16.15 21.25 -6.84
C ASP A 341 15.83 19.92 -6.18
N PHE A 342 15.61 18.86 -6.97
CA PHE A 342 15.40 17.52 -6.42
C PHE A 342 16.58 17.06 -5.58
N HIS A 343 17.80 17.14 -6.13
CA HIS A 343 19.05 16.79 -5.42
C HIS A 343 19.26 17.64 -4.17
N HIS A 344 18.87 18.91 -4.22
CA HIS A 344 19.01 19.81 -3.09
C HIS A 344 18.02 19.48 -1.98
N TYR A 345 16.73 19.30 -2.27
CA TYR A 345 15.67 19.18 -1.25
C TYR A 345 15.34 17.74 -0.82
N PHE A 346 15.77 16.72 -1.55
CA PHE A 346 15.59 15.31 -1.18
C PHE A 346 16.93 14.68 -0.79
N ASP A 347 16.92 13.76 0.19
CA ASP A 347 18.14 13.11 0.69
C ASP A 347 18.16 11.61 0.45
N THR A 348 17.20 10.85 0.98
CA THR A 348 17.25 9.38 0.87
C THR A 348 16.42 8.90 -0.32
N ILE A 349 17.03 8.12 -1.21
CA ILE A 349 16.34 7.37 -2.25
C ILE A 349 16.33 5.90 -1.86
N PHE A 350 15.15 5.28 -1.81
CA PHE A 350 14.99 3.83 -1.82
C PHE A 350 14.64 3.42 -3.24
N GLU A 351 15.44 2.52 -3.79
CA GLU A 351 15.26 2.00 -5.13
C GLU A 351 14.86 0.53 -5.09
N CYS A 352 14.11 0.10 -6.09
CA CYS A 352 13.86 -1.33 -6.29
C CYS A 352 13.89 -1.66 -7.78
N ARG A 353 14.93 -2.38 -8.20
CA ARG A 353 15.11 -2.87 -9.57
C ARG A 353 14.24 -4.07 -9.82
N LEU A 354 13.38 -3.97 -10.81
CA LEU A 354 12.42 -4.99 -11.22
C LEU A 354 13.13 -6.03 -12.08
N VAL A 355 13.21 -7.28 -11.60
CA VAL A 355 13.92 -8.37 -12.29
C VAL A 355 13.02 -9.21 -13.21
N ASN A 356 11.70 -9.08 -13.09
CA ASN A 356 10.70 -9.91 -13.80
C ASN A 356 9.41 -9.12 -14.14
N SER A 357 9.51 -7.80 -14.36
CA SER A 357 8.35 -7.01 -14.76
C SER A 357 8.31 -6.79 -16.27
N PRO A 358 7.25 -7.23 -16.98
CA PRO A 358 7.06 -6.97 -18.41
C PRO A 358 6.62 -5.52 -18.69
N ASP A 359 7.09 -4.58 -17.86
CA ASP A 359 7.14 -3.16 -18.23
C ASP A 359 8.48 -2.78 -18.88
N VAL A 360 9.38 -3.76 -19.04
CA VAL A 360 10.32 -3.86 -20.19
C VAL A 360 9.56 -4.28 -21.43
#